data_AF-A0A5N6J6Q3-F1
#
_entry.id   AF-A0A5N6J6Q3-F1
#
_cell.length_a   1.000
_cell.length_b   1.000
_cell.length_c   1.000
_cell.angle_alpha   90.00
_cell.angle_beta   90.00
_cell.angle_gamma   90.00
#
_symmetry.space_group_name_H-M   'P 1'
#
loop_
_entity.id
_entity.type
_entity.pdbx_description
1 polymer ?
#
loop_
_entity_poly.entity_id
_entity_poly.type
_entity_poly.pdbx_seq_one_letter_code
_entity_poly.pdbx_strand_id
1 'polypeptide(L)'
;MKLNLIAFFLFIFSFAAASPVAEPDEVDGLEGLYERDSSPEHFHSDHKCNQQESRCEPGHWNSNSCKCHGKWCDQFDPNCNNWSWNQCKCIKKCDGPDRHCKPSDWDWNSCRCKGKWCGNYDSNCKDWNWDTCQCKKVCQQADPHCKPGDWDWGQCRCKGKWCGNYDSNCKTWNWDTCQCKKVCHQADPHCKPQDWDWNNCRCRGKWCDNFQSNCNNWNWDKCRCKHHKS
;
A
#
# COMPACT_ATOMS: atom_id res chain seq x y z
N MET A 1 39.67 -2.11 22.56
CA MET A 1 39.52 -2.03 24.03
C MET A 1 40.21 -0.77 24.53
N LYS A 2 39.43 0.22 24.96
CA LYS A 2 39.89 1.35 25.78
C LYS A 2 38.72 1.72 26.70
N LEU A 3 38.89 1.41 27.99
CA LEU A 3 38.00 1.79 29.08
C LEU A 3 38.10 3.30 29.32
N ASN A 4 36.97 3.96 29.58
CA ASN A 4 36.93 5.21 30.31
C ASN A 4 35.96 5.06 31.48
N LEU A 5 36.54 5.25 32.66
CA LEU A 5 35.93 5.17 33.99
C LEU A 5 35.31 6.52 34.39
N ILE A 6 34.19 6.40 35.13
CA ILE A 6 33.78 7.21 36.30
C ILE A 6 33.46 8.70 36.05
N ALA A 7 32.17 9.02 36.22
CA ALA A 7 31.76 10.17 37.02
C ALA A 7 30.54 9.75 37.88
N PHE A 8 30.83 9.44 39.14
CA PHE A 8 29.88 9.29 40.23
C PHE A 8 29.28 10.66 40.55
N PHE A 9 27.96 10.81 40.53
CA PHE A 9 27.28 11.79 41.38
C PHE A 9 26.10 11.10 42.07
N LEU A 10 26.36 10.75 43.32
CA LEU A 10 25.37 10.42 44.32
C LEU A 10 24.66 11.72 44.73
N PHE A 11 23.35 11.80 44.58
CA PHE A 11 22.52 12.59 45.49
C PHE A 11 21.43 11.69 46.05
N ILE A 12 21.39 11.71 47.38
CA ILE A 12 20.77 10.76 48.27
C ILE A 12 19.36 11.25 48.62
N PHE A 13 18.41 10.32 48.59
CA PHE A 13 17.18 10.21 49.39
C PHE A 13 16.30 11.46 49.58
N SER A 14 15.13 11.41 48.94
CA SER A 14 13.87 11.71 49.63
C SER A 14 12.92 10.54 49.42
N PHE A 15 12.82 9.69 50.45
CA PHE A 15 11.73 8.73 50.60
C PHE A 15 10.43 9.51 50.83
N ALA A 16 9.53 9.50 49.86
CA ALA A 16 8.11 9.66 50.12
C ALA A 16 7.47 8.29 49.91
N ALA A 17 7.28 7.58 51.01
CA ALA A 17 6.41 6.41 51.07
C ALA A 17 4.98 6.88 50.80
N ALA A 18 4.51 6.72 49.58
CA ALA A 18 3.09 6.62 49.30
C ALA A 18 2.82 5.14 49.04
N SER A 19 2.28 4.49 50.08
CA SER A 19 1.80 3.11 50.04
C SER A 19 0.87 2.90 48.85
N PRO A 20 0.83 1.69 48.26
CA PRO A 20 -0.09 1.39 47.19
C PRO A 20 -1.52 1.53 47.73
N VAL A 21 -2.26 2.50 47.21
CA VAL A 21 -3.72 2.34 47.18
C VAL A 21 -3.93 1.21 46.19
N ALA A 22 -4.08 0.01 46.73
CA ALA A 22 -4.79 -1.05 46.05
C ALA A 22 -6.15 -0.47 45.67
N GLU A 23 -6.27 -0.05 44.41
CA GLU A 23 -7.57 -0.01 43.76
C GLU A 23 -8.12 -1.43 43.95
N PRO A 24 -9.32 -1.59 44.54
CA PRO A 24 -9.89 -2.92 44.63
C PRO A 24 -9.93 -3.46 43.22
N ASP A 25 -9.32 -4.64 43.03
CA ASP A 25 -9.67 -5.54 41.94
C ASP A 25 -11.18 -5.46 41.83
N GLU A 26 -11.68 -4.82 40.76
CA GLU A 26 -13.08 -4.96 40.39
C GLU A 26 -13.22 -6.43 40.06
N VAL A 27 -13.66 -7.13 41.10
CA VAL A 27 -14.11 -8.49 41.14
C VAL A 27 -14.70 -8.79 39.79
N ASP A 28 -14.03 -9.74 39.12
CA ASP A 28 -14.50 -10.46 37.96
C ASP A 28 -16.01 -10.61 38.08
N GLY A 29 -16.70 -9.68 37.43
CA GLY A 29 -18.14 -9.54 37.45
C GLY A 29 -18.67 -10.65 36.59
N LEU A 30 -18.59 -11.86 37.12
CA LEU A 30 -19.34 -13.03 36.74
C LEU A 30 -20.82 -12.71 37.01
N GLU A 31 -21.36 -11.66 36.36
CA GLU A 31 -22.75 -11.31 36.44
C GLU A 31 -23.49 -12.33 35.58
N GLY A 32 -23.86 -13.36 36.33
CA GLY A 32 -24.74 -14.43 35.93
C GLY A 32 -25.93 -13.88 35.16
N LEU A 33 -26.35 -14.71 34.23
CA LEU A 33 -27.69 -14.79 33.70
C LEU A 33 -28.69 -15.04 34.85
N TYR A 34 -28.87 -14.10 35.78
CA TYR A 34 -29.86 -14.22 36.84
C TYR A 34 -31.04 -13.30 36.55
N GLU A 35 -32.23 -13.91 36.57
CA GLU A 35 -33.49 -13.19 36.55
C GLU A 35 -33.52 -12.23 37.74
N ARG A 36 -33.72 -10.94 37.48
CA ARG A 36 -33.79 -9.91 38.53
C ARG A 36 -35.15 -9.23 38.46
N ASP A 37 -35.80 -9.15 39.61
CA ASP A 37 -37.10 -8.49 39.78
C ASP A 37 -36.94 -6.96 39.72
N SER A 38 -37.97 -6.26 39.25
CA SER A 38 -38.01 -4.79 39.25
C SER A 38 -37.88 -4.20 40.66
N SER A 39 -37.35 -2.96 40.74
CA SER A 39 -37.38 -2.17 41.98
C SER A 39 -38.81 -2.07 42.55
N PRO A 40 -38.97 -1.97 43.89
CA PRO A 40 -40.28 -2.07 44.55
C PRO A 40 -41.32 -1.00 44.15
N GLU A 41 -40.91 0.04 43.44
CA GLU A 41 -41.75 1.20 43.10
C GLU A 41 -42.79 0.94 42.00
N HIS A 42 -42.77 -0.23 41.34
CA HIS A 42 -43.69 -0.57 40.25
C HIS A 42 -44.85 -1.51 40.64
N PHE A 43 -45.01 -1.82 41.93
CA PHE A 43 -46.08 -2.70 42.41
C PHE A 43 -47.41 -1.94 42.57
N HIS A 44 -48.24 -1.92 41.53
CA HIS A 44 -49.67 -1.60 41.67
C HIS A 44 -50.49 -2.87 41.95
N SER A 45 -51.62 -2.71 42.67
CA SER A 45 -52.51 -3.76 43.18
C SER A 45 -53.01 -4.80 42.17
N ASP A 46 -52.75 -4.63 40.88
CA ASP A 46 -53.23 -5.49 39.79
C ASP A 46 -52.18 -6.51 39.27
N HIS A 47 -51.03 -6.64 39.94
CA HIS A 47 -49.95 -7.60 39.61
C HIS A 47 -49.39 -7.47 38.17
N LYS A 48 -49.56 -6.31 37.53
CA LYS A 48 -49.03 -6.03 36.19
C LYS A 48 -48.07 -4.85 36.23
N CYS A 49 -46.82 -5.09 35.86
CA CYS A 49 -45.83 -4.03 35.67
C CYS A 49 -45.91 -3.52 34.23
N ASN A 50 -46.89 -2.65 34.00
CA ASN A 50 -47.19 -2.11 32.66
C ASN A 50 -46.12 -1.13 32.15
N GLN A 51 -45.23 -0.66 33.01
CA GLN A 51 -44.08 0.15 32.60
C GLN A 51 -42.90 -0.76 32.23
N GLN A 52 -42.34 -0.53 31.05
CA GLN A 52 -41.07 -1.11 30.67
C GLN A 52 -39.97 -0.56 31.58
N GLU A 53 -39.19 -1.46 32.18
CA GLU A 53 -38.05 -1.07 33.00
C GLU A 53 -36.89 -0.61 32.12
N SER A 54 -36.48 0.65 32.30
CA SER A 54 -35.42 1.31 31.54
C SER A 54 -34.05 0.64 31.68
N ARG A 55 -33.80 -0.04 32.81
CA ARG A 55 -32.56 -0.79 33.09
C ARG A 55 -32.49 -2.17 32.43
N CYS A 56 -33.58 -2.63 31.82
CA CYS A 56 -33.65 -3.88 31.09
C CYS A 56 -33.51 -3.62 29.58
N GLU A 57 -32.74 -4.47 28.90
CA GLU A 57 -32.56 -4.39 27.45
C GLU A 57 -33.90 -4.37 26.69
N PRO A 58 -34.11 -3.44 25.75
CA PRO A 58 -35.36 -3.32 25.03
C PRO A 58 -35.80 -4.63 24.37
N GLY A 59 -37.07 -5.00 24.56
CA GLY A 59 -37.63 -6.25 24.03
C GLY A 59 -37.50 -7.46 24.96
N HIS A 60 -36.79 -7.34 26.09
CA HIS A 60 -36.59 -8.43 27.05
C HIS A 60 -37.36 -8.28 28.38
N TRP A 61 -38.23 -7.28 28.48
CA TRP A 61 -39.10 -7.07 29.64
C TRP A 61 -40.40 -7.87 29.53
N ASN A 62 -40.69 -8.72 30.52
CA ASN A 62 -41.95 -9.42 30.65
C ASN A 62 -42.85 -8.71 31.68
N SER A 63 -43.87 -8.01 31.19
CA SER A 63 -44.81 -7.23 32.01
C SER A 63 -45.75 -8.09 32.87
N ASN A 64 -45.97 -9.36 32.51
CA ASN A 64 -46.82 -10.28 33.28
C ASN A 64 -46.10 -10.82 34.51
N SER A 65 -44.78 -11.00 34.43
CA SER A 65 -43.96 -11.49 35.55
C SER A 65 -43.12 -10.39 36.20
N CYS A 66 -43.12 -9.16 35.67
CA CYS A 66 -42.26 -8.06 36.11
C CYS A 66 -40.77 -8.44 36.11
N LYS A 67 -40.35 -9.22 35.11
CA LYS A 67 -38.97 -9.75 35.02
C LYS A 67 -38.29 -9.34 33.73
N CYS A 68 -37.01 -9.03 33.84
CA CYS A 68 -36.13 -8.92 32.68
C CYS A 68 -35.52 -10.29 32.38
N HIS A 69 -35.65 -10.76 31.14
CA HIS A 69 -35.03 -12.00 30.67
C HIS A 69 -33.79 -11.73 29.78
N GLY A 70 -33.34 -10.48 29.73
CA GLY A 70 -32.21 -10.01 28.91
C GLY A 70 -31.12 -9.39 29.77
N LYS A 71 -30.29 -8.55 29.16
CA LYS A 71 -29.26 -7.82 29.90
C LYS A 71 -29.91 -6.78 30.81
N TRP A 72 -29.45 -6.76 32.06
CA TRP A 72 -29.84 -5.77 33.06
C TRP A 72 -28.62 -4.90 33.38
N CYS A 73 -28.79 -3.58 33.32
CA CYS A 73 -27.73 -2.63 33.64
C CYS A 73 -28.19 -1.65 34.72
N ASP A 74 -27.69 -1.81 35.94
CA ASP A 74 -28.06 -0.94 37.08
C ASP A 74 -27.70 0.54 36.85
N GLN A 75 -26.64 0.79 36.07
CA GLN A 75 -26.16 2.14 35.75
C GLN A 75 -26.73 2.69 34.44
N PHE A 76 -27.83 2.13 33.93
CA PHE A 76 -28.44 2.61 32.69
C PHE A 76 -28.69 4.12 32.72
N ASP A 77 -28.10 4.85 31.78
CA ASP A 77 -28.31 6.28 31.61
C ASP A 77 -29.29 6.52 30.45
N PRO A 78 -30.54 6.93 30.71
CA PRO A 78 -31.53 7.21 29.67
C PRO A 78 -31.18 8.41 28.79
N ASN A 79 -30.25 9.28 29.22
CA ASN A 79 -29.77 10.41 28.43
C ASN A 79 -28.61 10.02 27.50
N CYS A 80 -28.12 8.79 27.63
CA CYS A 80 -27.08 8.27 26.76
C CYS A 80 -27.65 7.82 25.40
N ASN A 81 -27.34 8.59 24.36
CA ASN A 81 -27.77 8.27 22.99
C ASN A 81 -27.07 7.06 22.35
N ASN A 82 -26.03 6.49 22.98
CA ASN A 82 -25.25 5.36 22.45
C ASN A 82 -24.86 4.39 23.56
N TRP A 83 -25.87 3.87 24.26
CA TRP A 83 -25.69 2.92 25.35
C TRP A 83 -25.25 1.54 24.84
N SER A 84 -24.27 0.90 25.50
CA SER A 84 -23.90 -0.49 25.26
C SER A 84 -24.53 -1.41 26.31
N TRP A 85 -25.51 -2.23 25.91
CA TRP A 85 -26.11 -3.25 26.77
C TRP A 85 -25.14 -4.37 27.16
N ASN A 86 -24.14 -4.64 26.34
CA ASN A 86 -23.12 -5.66 26.65
C ASN A 86 -22.11 -5.18 27.70
N GLN A 87 -21.78 -3.89 27.71
CA GLN A 87 -20.77 -3.31 28.59
C GLN A 87 -21.39 -2.48 29.74
N CYS A 88 -22.72 -2.39 29.78
CA CYS A 88 -23.49 -1.55 30.70
C CYS A 88 -22.88 -0.14 30.90
N LYS A 89 -22.51 0.52 29.79
CA LYS A 89 -21.93 1.87 29.84
C LYS A 89 -22.33 2.72 28.65
N CYS A 90 -22.34 4.03 28.88
CA CYS A 90 -22.56 5.00 27.81
C CYS A 90 -21.31 5.13 26.94
N ILE A 91 -21.43 4.81 25.65
CA ILE A 91 -20.35 5.03 24.68
C ILE A 91 -20.43 6.49 24.23
N LYS A 92 -19.29 7.19 24.26
CA LYS A 92 -19.20 8.55 23.73
C LYS A 92 -19.66 8.55 22.26
N LYS A 93 -20.62 9.42 21.90
CA LYS A 93 -21.02 9.60 20.51
C LYS A 93 -19.90 10.33 19.76
N CYS A 94 -19.26 9.64 18.81
CA CYS A 94 -18.29 10.26 17.91
C CYS A 94 -19.01 10.70 16.64
N ASP A 95 -18.74 11.91 16.14
CA ASP A 95 -19.29 12.40 14.87
C ASP A 95 -18.79 11.60 13.65
N GLY A 96 -17.75 10.78 13.85
CA GLY A 96 -17.17 9.86 12.88
C GLY A 96 -15.68 9.65 13.18
N PRO A 97 -15.02 8.69 12.50
CA PRO A 97 -13.58 8.55 12.59
C PRO A 97 -12.87 9.73 11.90
N ASP A 98 -11.79 10.22 12.52
CA ASP A 98 -10.93 11.22 11.88
C ASP A 98 -10.29 10.64 10.61
N ARG A 99 -10.40 11.36 9.49
CA ARG A 99 -9.87 10.93 8.19
C ARG A 99 -8.35 10.81 8.16
N HIS A 100 -7.64 11.43 9.08
CA HIS A 100 -6.19 11.33 9.22
C HIS A 100 -5.77 10.11 10.05
N CYS A 101 -6.71 9.41 10.69
CA CYS A 101 -6.47 8.17 11.40
C CYS A 101 -6.60 6.99 10.43
N LYS A 102 -5.70 6.01 10.52
CA LYS A 102 -5.86 4.76 9.78
C LYS A 102 -7.20 4.11 10.17
N PRO A 103 -8.02 3.63 9.21
CA PRO A 103 -9.39 3.18 9.50
C PRO A 103 -9.53 2.12 10.61
N SER A 104 -8.55 1.23 10.77
CA SER A 104 -8.53 0.19 11.80
C SER A 104 -8.14 0.69 13.20
N ASP A 105 -7.65 1.92 13.32
CA ASP A 105 -6.95 2.41 14.51
C ASP A 105 -7.79 3.43 15.30
N TRP A 106 -9.01 3.70 14.84
CA TRP A 106 -9.96 4.57 15.51
C TRP A 106 -10.64 3.86 16.68
N ASP A 107 -10.55 4.45 17.87
CA ASP A 107 -11.26 3.97 19.05
C ASP A 107 -12.57 4.71 19.27
N TRP A 108 -13.67 3.98 19.08
CA TRP A 108 -15.03 4.48 19.25
C TRP A 108 -15.40 4.80 20.70
N ASN A 109 -14.71 4.24 21.70
CA ASN A 109 -15.01 4.53 23.10
C ASN A 109 -14.46 5.91 23.51
N SER A 110 -13.24 6.23 23.04
CA SER A 110 -12.58 7.50 23.38
C SER A 110 -12.75 8.59 22.32
N CYS A 111 -13.28 8.23 21.14
CA CYS A 111 -13.32 9.09 19.94
C CYS A 111 -11.94 9.65 19.59
N ARG A 112 -10.92 8.78 19.59
CA ARG A 112 -9.54 9.16 19.32
C ARG A 112 -8.85 8.09 18.49
N CYS A 113 -7.85 8.52 17.71
CA CYS A 113 -6.94 7.59 17.03
C CYS A 113 -5.97 6.98 18.05
N LYS A 114 -5.94 5.65 18.17
CA LYS A 114 -5.02 4.93 19.07
C LYS A 114 -3.80 4.33 18.36
N GLY A 115 -3.77 4.39 17.04
CA GLY A 115 -2.68 3.86 16.22
C GLY A 115 -2.10 4.90 15.30
N LYS A 116 -2.01 4.56 14.01
CA LYS A 116 -1.33 5.36 13.01
C LYS A 116 -2.15 6.59 12.62
N TRP A 117 -1.51 7.74 12.71
CA TRP A 117 -2.06 9.03 12.31
C TRP A 117 -1.16 9.69 11.26
N CYS A 118 -1.78 10.18 10.18
CA CYS A 118 -1.11 10.86 9.08
C CYS A 118 -1.75 12.24 8.85
N GLY A 119 -1.17 13.29 9.43
CA GLY A 119 -1.68 14.66 9.32
C GLY A 119 -1.68 15.25 7.90
N ASN A 120 -0.95 14.62 6.97
CA ASN A 120 -0.90 14.97 5.56
C ASN A 120 -1.77 14.05 4.68
N TYR A 121 -2.73 13.32 5.27
CA TYR A 121 -3.61 12.43 4.53
C TYR A 121 -4.30 13.17 3.38
N ASP A 122 -4.09 12.66 2.16
CA ASP A 122 -4.72 13.18 0.95
C ASP A 122 -5.87 12.26 0.52
N SER A 123 -7.11 12.72 0.68
CA SER A 123 -8.30 11.98 0.28
C SER A 123 -8.43 11.77 -1.23
N ASN A 124 -7.68 12.52 -2.05
CA ASN A 124 -7.67 12.34 -3.50
C ASN A 124 -6.66 11.26 -3.92
N CYS A 125 -5.80 10.81 -3.01
CA CYS A 125 -4.88 9.73 -3.27
C CYS A 125 -5.61 8.39 -3.34
N LYS A 126 -5.60 7.75 -4.51
CA LYS A 126 -6.23 6.43 -4.69
C LYS A 126 -5.50 5.29 -3.98
N ASP A 127 -4.19 5.39 -3.80
CA ASP A 127 -3.36 4.36 -3.17
C ASP A 127 -2.48 4.96 -2.07
N TRP A 128 -3.12 5.33 -0.96
CA TRP A 128 -2.45 5.91 0.20
C TRP A 128 -1.72 4.83 1.00
N ASN A 129 -0.44 5.05 1.31
CA ASN A 129 0.30 4.21 2.24
C ASN A 129 0.24 4.82 3.66
N TRP A 130 -0.48 4.14 4.56
CA TRP A 130 -0.61 4.55 5.96
C TRP A 130 0.68 4.42 6.76
N ASP A 131 1.59 3.51 6.43
CA ASP A 131 2.82 3.30 7.21
C ASP A 131 3.83 4.43 6.97
N THR A 132 3.96 4.87 5.71
CA THR A 132 4.85 5.96 5.31
C THR A 132 4.15 7.33 5.28
N CYS A 133 2.83 7.38 5.47
CA CYS A 133 2.00 8.58 5.31
C CYS A 133 2.25 9.30 3.97
N GLN A 134 2.25 8.54 2.88
CA GLN A 134 2.50 9.08 1.54
C GLN A 134 1.54 8.46 0.54
N CYS A 135 1.09 9.29 -0.40
CA CYS A 135 0.41 8.79 -1.57
C CYS A 135 1.40 8.01 -2.44
N LYS A 136 1.08 6.75 -2.78
CA LYS A 136 1.90 6.03 -3.74
C LYS A 136 1.78 6.72 -5.10
N LYS A 137 2.91 7.05 -5.70
CA LYS A 137 2.93 7.54 -7.08
C LYS A 137 2.40 6.43 -7.98
N VAL A 138 1.31 6.70 -8.69
CA VAL A 138 0.81 5.81 -9.74
C VAL A 138 1.39 6.28 -11.06
N CYS A 139 2.32 5.52 -11.62
CA CYS A 139 2.80 5.77 -12.98
C CYS A 139 1.83 5.09 -13.95
N GLN A 140 1.19 5.85 -14.84
CA GLN A 140 0.25 5.26 -15.80
C GLN A 140 0.95 4.49 -16.92
N GLN A 141 2.17 4.89 -17.26
CA GLN A 141 2.99 4.26 -18.28
C GLN A 141 4.47 4.39 -17.94
N ALA A 142 5.26 3.41 -18.39
CA ALA A 142 6.71 3.52 -18.37
C ALA A 142 7.18 4.49 -19.47
N ASP A 143 8.26 5.23 -19.21
CA ASP A 143 8.89 6.06 -20.24
C ASP A 143 9.41 5.15 -21.38
N PRO A 144 8.96 5.34 -22.63
CA PRO A 144 9.39 4.52 -23.77
C PRO A 144 10.88 4.64 -24.08
N HIS A 145 11.57 5.68 -23.60
CA HIS A 145 13.03 5.83 -23.75
C HIS A 145 13.81 5.03 -22.70
N CYS A 146 13.14 4.45 -21.71
CA CYS A 146 13.74 3.55 -20.74
C CYS A 146 13.77 2.13 -21.30
N LYS A 147 14.89 1.43 -21.10
CA LYS A 147 15.02 0.02 -21.49
C LYS A 147 13.90 -0.81 -20.83
N PRO A 148 13.19 -1.68 -21.59
CA PRO A 148 12.19 -2.57 -21.02
C PRO A 148 12.75 -3.37 -19.84
N GLY A 149 12.07 -3.30 -18.71
CA GLY A 149 12.50 -3.92 -17.44
C GLY A 149 13.21 -2.97 -16.46
N ASP A 150 13.70 -1.80 -16.90
CA ASP A 150 14.46 -0.87 -16.06
C ASP A 150 13.59 0.24 -15.43
N TRP A 151 12.28 0.26 -15.69
CA TRP A 151 11.35 1.24 -15.14
C TRP A 151 10.99 0.94 -13.67
N ASP A 152 11.19 1.92 -12.79
CA ASP A 152 10.71 1.86 -11.41
C ASP A 152 9.29 2.40 -11.29
N TRP A 153 8.33 1.50 -11.14
CA TRP A 153 6.92 1.82 -10.91
C TRP A 153 6.66 2.50 -9.56
N GLY A 154 7.53 2.33 -8.55
CA GLY A 154 7.35 2.98 -7.24
C GLY A 154 7.78 4.45 -7.25
N GLN A 155 8.76 4.80 -8.08
CA GLN A 155 9.32 6.16 -8.15
C GLN A 155 9.00 6.89 -9.46
N CYS A 156 8.37 6.21 -10.41
CA CYS A 156 8.08 6.70 -11.76
C CYS A 156 9.31 7.24 -12.48
N ARG A 157 10.39 6.45 -12.49
CA ARG A 157 11.62 6.82 -13.18
C ARG A 157 12.36 5.61 -13.71
N CYS A 158 13.14 5.81 -14.77
CA CYS A 158 14.07 4.81 -15.25
C CYS A 158 15.23 4.64 -14.25
N LYS A 159 15.45 3.42 -13.75
CA LYS A 159 16.59 3.09 -12.87
C LYS A 159 17.82 2.63 -13.62
N GLY A 160 17.62 2.12 -14.83
CA GLY A 160 18.67 1.56 -15.66
C GLY A 160 18.97 2.43 -16.87
N LYS A 161 19.03 1.79 -18.03
CA LYS A 161 19.48 2.45 -19.25
C LYS A 161 18.37 3.28 -19.88
N TRP A 162 18.67 4.55 -20.12
CA TRP A 162 17.78 5.49 -20.80
C TRP A 162 18.42 5.97 -22.10
N CYS A 163 17.67 5.92 -23.19
CA CYS A 163 18.10 6.30 -24.53
C CYS A 163 17.19 7.41 -25.07
N GLY A 164 17.61 8.67 -24.95
CA GLY A 164 16.79 9.82 -25.37
C GLY A 164 16.55 9.92 -26.89
N ASN A 165 17.29 9.16 -27.68
CA ASN A 165 17.12 9.05 -29.13
C ASN A 165 16.38 7.77 -29.54
N TYR A 166 15.68 7.11 -28.60
CA TYR A 166 14.91 5.90 -28.90
C TYR A 166 13.92 6.15 -30.04
N ASP A 167 14.03 5.31 -31.08
CA ASP A 167 13.13 5.33 -32.22
C ASP A 167 12.21 4.11 -32.16
N SER A 168 10.93 4.33 -31.91
CA SER A 168 9.91 3.28 -31.84
C SER A 168 9.66 2.58 -33.19
N ASN A 169 10.07 3.18 -34.31
CA ASN A 169 9.98 2.56 -35.63
C ASN A 169 11.17 1.65 -35.93
N CYS A 170 12.21 1.69 -35.10
CA CYS A 170 13.35 0.80 -35.25
C CYS A 170 12.98 -0.64 -34.91
N LYS A 171 12.97 -1.51 -35.92
CA LYS A 171 12.70 -2.95 -35.74
C LYS A 171 13.72 -3.67 -34.85
N THR A 172 14.93 -3.15 -34.72
CA THR A 172 16.01 -3.82 -33.99
C THR A 172 16.86 -2.82 -33.22
N TRP A 173 16.27 -2.23 -32.20
CA TRP A 173 16.96 -1.28 -31.32
C TRP A 173 17.97 -1.96 -30.40
N ASN A 174 19.16 -1.39 -30.29
CA ASN A 174 20.15 -1.77 -29.28
C ASN A 174 20.12 -0.79 -28.11
N TRP A 175 19.63 -1.25 -26.96
CA TRP A 175 19.54 -0.46 -25.74
C TRP A 175 20.88 -0.11 -25.11
N ASP A 176 21.92 -0.92 -25.30
CA ASP A 176 23.22 -0.67 -24.66
C ASP A 176 23.98 0.46 -25.37
N THR A 177 23.90 0.49 -26.70
CA THR A 177 24.50 1.55 -27.54
C THR A 177 23.55 2.70 -27.88
N CYS A 178 22.26 2.58 -27.56
CA CYS A 178 21.20 3.52 -27.96
C CYS A 178 21.20 3.79 -29.47
N GLN A 179 21.23 2.73 -30.28
CA GLN A 179 21.26 2.83 -31.73
C GLN A 179 20.32 1.81 -32.37
N CYS A 180 19.65 2.24 -33.43
CA CYS A 180 18.94 1.32 -34.29
C CYS A 180 19.93 0.49 -35.10
N LYS A 181 19.85 -0.86 -35.03
CA LYS A 181 20.63 -1.69 -35.94
C LYS A 181 20.09 -1.48 -37.36
N LYS A 182 20.97 -1.15 -38.29
CA LYS A 182 20.61 -1.14 -39.71
C LYS A 182 20.34 -2.59 -40.13
N VAL A 183 19.16 -2.85 -40.70
CA VAL A 183 18.84 -4.13 -41.32
C VAL A 183 19.22 -4.02 -42.80
N CYS A 184 20.25 -4.73 -43.22
CA CYS A 184 20.60 -4.81 -44.65
C CYS A 184 19.82 -5.98 -45.25
N HIS A 185 18.97 -5.70 -46.23
CA HIS A 185 18.20 -6.75 -46.90
C HIS A 185 19.02 -7.48 -47.98
N GLN A 186 20.00 -6.79 -48.57
CA GLN A 186 20.90 -7.33 -49.57
C GLN A 186 22.26 -6.64 -49.46
N ALA A 187 23.32 -7.37 -49.77
CA ALA A 187 24.64 -6.76 -49.96
C ALA A 187 24.69 -6.04 -51.31
N ASP A 188 25.44 -4.95 -51.39
CA ASP A 188 25.64 -4.26 -52.66
C ASP A 188 26.43 -5.16 -53.64
N PRO A 189 25.93 -5.40 -54.86
CA PRO A 189 26.59 -6.28 -55.82
C PRO A 189 27.97 -5.76 -56.28
N HIS A 190 28.31 -4.48 -56.08
CA HIS A 190 29.64 -3.94 -56.40
C HIS A 190 30.68 -4.19 -55.30
N CYS A 191 30.25 -4.65 -54.13
CA CYS A 191 31.13 -5.03 -53.04
C CYS A 191 31.48 -6.51 -53.12
N LYS A 192 32.75 -6.85 -52.88
CA LYS A 192 33.17 -8.25 -52.74
C LYS A 192 32.34 -8.89 -51.61
N PRO A 193 31.71 -10.07 -51.81
CA PRO A 193 30.75 -10.62 -50.85
C PRO A 193 31.27 -10.78 -49.43
N GLN A 194 32.56 -11.10 -49.23
CA GLN A 194 33.16 -11.24 -47.91
C GLN A 194 33.44 -9.89 -47.21
N ASP A 195 33.44 -8.79 -47.96
CA ASP A 195 33.82 -7.46 -47.47
C ASP A 195 32.60 -6.59 -47.10
N TRP A 196 31.39 -7.12 -47.24
CA TRP A 196 30.15 -6.43 -46.86
C TRP A 196 29.93 -6.45 -45.35
N ASP A 197 29.83 -5.27 -44.73
CA ASP A 197 29.50 -5.11 -43.32
C ASP A 197 27.99 -5.11 -43.11
N TRP A 198 27.45 -6.27 -42.74
CA TRP A 198 26.03 -6.46 -42.43
C TRP A 198 25.54 -5.66 -41.21
N ASN A 199 26.43 -5.15 -40.35
CA ASN A 199 26.01 -4.33 -39.20
C ASN A 199 25.80 -2.86 -39.58
N ASN A 200 26.52 -2.37 -40.59
CA ASN A 200 26.48 -0.97 -41.01
C ASN A 200 25.94 -0.75 -42.44
N CYS A 201 25.62 -1.84 -43.15
CA CYS A 201 25.17 -1.86 -44.55
C CYS A 201 26.09 -1.08 -45.47
N ARG A 202 27.39 -1.40 -45.42
CA ARG A 202 28.40 -0.77 -46.29
C ARG A 202 29.51 -1.75 -46.63
N CYS A 203 30.14 -1.55 -47.78
CA CYS A 203 31.36 -2.26 -48.11
C CYS A 203 32.55 -1.74 -47.28
N ARG A 204 33.34 -2.64 -46.69
CA ARG A 204 34.55 -2.30 -45.93
C ARG A 204 35.85 -2.65 -46.65
N GLY A 205 35.77 -3.32 -47.79
CA GLY A 205 36.92 -3.83 -48.51
C GLY A 205 36.83 -3.52 -49.98
N LYS A 206 36.95 -4.55 -50.82
CA LYS A 206 37.05 -4.40 -52.27
C LYS A 206 35.70 -4.01 -52.88
N TRP A 207 35.74 -2.90 -53.60
CA TRP A 207 34.64 -2.34 -54.36
C TRP A 207 35.04 -2.25 -55.83
N CYS A 208 34.17 -2.69 -56.73
CA CYS A 208 34.37 -2.63 -58.18
C CYS A 208 33.18 -1.91 -58.83
N ASP A 209 33.34 -0.63 -59.18
CA ASP A 209 32.28 0.18 -59.81
C ASP A 209 31.81 -0.39 -61.16
N ASN A 210 32.69 -1.14 -61.84
CA ASN A 210 32.41 -1.76 -63.12
C ASN A 210 31.89 -3.20 -62.99
N PHE A 211 31.40 -3.61 -61.80
CA PHE A 211 30.87 -4.96 -61.59
C PHE A 211 29.74 -5.28 -62.58
N GLN A 212 29.81 -6.50 -63.13
CA GLN A 212 28.87 -7.00 -64.13
C GLN A 212 28.22 -8.28 -63.61
N SER A 213 26.93 -8.21 -63.26
CA SER A 213 26.17 -9.34 -62.72
C SER A 213 26.03 -10.52 -63.70
N ASN A 214 26.18 -10.29 -65.00
CA ASN A 214 26.17 -11.31 -66.05
C ASN A 214 27.54 -11.99 -66.27
N CYS A 215 28.60 -11.55 -65.57
CA CYS A 215 29.91 -12.20 -65.63
C CYS A 215 29.93 -13.45 -64.76
N ASN A 216 30.18 -14.62 -65.36
CA ASN A 216 30.24 -15.89 -64.63
C ASN A 216 31.47 -16.03 -63.73
N ASN A 217 32.56 -15.36 -64.06
CA ASN A 217 33.84 -15.48 -63.35
C ASN A 217 34.47 -14.09 -63.18
N TRP A 218 33.94 -13.34 -62.22
CA TRP A 218 34.42 -12.01 -61.89
C TRP A 218 35.69 -12.07 -61.03
N ASN A 219 36.74 -11.35 -61.43
CA ASN A 219 37.93 -11.17 -60.61
C ASN A 219 37.77 -9.93 -59.73
N TRP A 220 37.52 -10.12 -58.44
CA TRP A 220 37.37 -9.04 -57.46
C TRP A 220 38.66 -8.25 -57.19
N ASP A 221 39.84 -8.86 -57.35
CA ASP A 221 41.12 -8.17 -57.08
C ASP A 221 41.54 -7.27 -58.24
N LYS A 222 41.15 -7.64 -59.47
CA LYS A 222 41.44 -6.88 -60.70
C LYS A 222 40.23 -6.14 -61.26
N CYS A 223 39.07 -6.21 -60.59
CA CYS A 223 37.79 -5.67 -61.04
C CYS A 223 37.52 -5.90 -62.54
N ARG A 224 37.62 -7.17 -62.99
CA ARG A 224 37.44 -7.51 -64.40
C ARG A 224 36.81 -8.89 -64.58
N CYS A 225 35.94 -9.00 -65.58
CA CYS A 225 35.37 -10.28 -65.98
C CYS A 225 36.43 -11.15 -66.68
N LYS A 226 36.59 -12.41 -66.24
CA LYS A 226 37.49 -13.37 -66.89
C LYS A 226 36.83 -14.09 -68.07
N HIS A 227 35.52 -14.32 -68.01
CA HIS A 227 34.75 -14.98 -69.06
C HIS A 227 33.35 -14.38 -69.15
N HIS A 228 32.98 -13.87 -70.33
CA HIS A 228 31.60 -13.47 -70.61
C HIS A 228 30.77 -14.70 -70.97
N LYS A 229 29.50 -14.72 -70.53
CA LYS A 229 28.52 -15.66 -71.07
C LYS A 229 28.33 -15.33 -72.56
N SER A 230 28.69 -16.26 -73.44
CA SER A 230 28.28 -16.27 -74.85
C SER A 230 26.78 -16.49 -74.94
#